data_AF-A0A0Q6PU38-F1
#
_entry.id   AF-A0A0Q6PU38-F1
#
_cell.length_a   1.000
_cell.length_b   1.000
_cell.length_c   1.000
_cell.angle_alpha   90.00
_cell.angle_beta   90.00
_cell.angle_gamma   90.00
#
_symmetry.space_group_name_H-M   'P 1'
#
loop_
_entity.id
_entity.type
_entity.pdbx_description
1 polymer ?
#
loop_
_entity_poly.entity_id
_entity_poly.type
_entity_poly.pdbx_seq_one_letter_code
_entity_poly.pdbx_strand_id
1 'polypeptide(L)'
;MNHTGTDAEAINRSIGPFYTADSLAPAMGLTEAQLVQLVTDGVIVGVHSVEGDLVVPTRQFRDRLEPAPNLPALVRILRHGLGEWTIAQWVLAPAPSWEGLCAIDLIFRGWSYPVLLEAWRDVMRWSDNTAALEEPAGPVGWDWDAFDPTENAPGRTPHHPRIRPGDARGE
;
A
#
# COMPACT_ATOMS: atom_id res chain seq x y z
N MET A 1 -31.57 -16.65 -7.82
CA MET A 1 -31.29 -15.77 -6.67
C MET A 1 -29.97 -15.09 -6.95
N ASN A 2 -29.98 -13.77 -7.05
CA ASN A 2 -28.90 -12.94 -7.59
C ASN A 2 -27.75 -12.83 -6.58
N HIS A 3 -26.52 -13.17 -6.97
CA HIS A 3 -25.30 -13.07 -6.13
C HIS A 3 -24.42 -11.86 -6.46
N THR A 4 -24.83 -10.95 -7.33
CA THR A 4 -23.97 -9.87 -7.83
C THR A 4 -23.91 -8.62 -6.94
N GLY A 5 -24.71 -8.53 -5.87
CA GLY A 5 -24.76 -7.33 -5.00
C GLY A 5 -23.78 -7.30 -3.83
N THR A 6 -23.15 -8.43 -3.47
CA THR A 6 -22.45 -8.57 -2.19
C THR A 6 -20.96 -8.27 -2.26
N ASP A 7 -20.32 -8.57 -3.41
CA ASP A 7 -18.86 -8.53 -3.53
C ASP A 7 -18.33 -7.12 -3.78
N ALA A 8 -18.98 -6.35 -4.65
CA ALA A 8 -18.64 -4.95 -4.91
C ALA A 8 -18.80 -4.11 -3.64
N GLU A 9 -19.86 -4.37 -2.87
CA GLU A 9 -20.12 -3.68 -1.61
C GLU A 9 -19.10 -4.07 -0.52
N ALA A 10 -18.66 -5.33 -0.50
CA ALA A 10 -17.59 -5.79 0.38
C ALA A 10 -16.24 -5.17 0.04
N ILE A 11 -15.93 -5.01 -1.25
CA ILE A 11 -14.72 -4.31 -1.74
C ILE A 11 -14.79 -2.81 -1.41
N ASN A 12 -15.94 -2.17 -1.59
CA ASN A 12 -16.11 -0.76 -1.25
C ASN A 12 -15.91 -0.52 0.26
N ARG A 13 -16.46 -1.41 1.10
CA ARG A 13 -16.24 -1.37 2.55
C ARG A 13 -14.80 -1.63 2.95
N SER A 14 -14.06 -2.45 2.20
CA SER A 14 -12.68 -2.81 2.54
C SER A 14 -11.69 -1.70 2.17
N ILE A 15 -11.87 -1.05 1.03
CA ILE A 15 -11.01 0.05 0.55
C ILE A 15 -11.29 1.37 1.30
N GLY A 16 -12.50 1.54 1.82
CA GLY A 16 -12.93 2.76 2.53
C GLY A 16 -13.62 3.77 1.61
N PRO A 17 -14.08 4.90 2.14
CA PRO A 17 -14.80 5.88 1.33
C PRO A 17 -13.89 6.52 0.28
N PHE A 18 -14.47 6.74 -0.88
CA PHE A 18 -13.84 7.42 -2.00
C PHE A 18 -14.24 8.89 -2.00
N TYR A 19 -13.28 9.76 -2.32
CA TYR A 19 -13.52 11.18 -2.50
C TYR A 19 -13.07 11.59 -3.89
N THR A 20 -13.87 12.42 -4.52
CA THR A 20 -13.53 13.08 -5.78
C THR A 20 -12.43 14.12 -5.56
N ALA A 21 -11.75 14.51 -6.65
CA ALA A 21 -10.66 15.48 -6.56
C ALA A 21 -11.11 16.86 -6.04
N ASP A 22 -12.30 17.31 -6.46
CA ASP A 22 -12.91 18.58 -6.06
C ASP A 22 -13.23 18.66 -4.56
N SER A 23 -13.53 17.52 -3.92
CA SER A 23 -13.83 17.44 -2.49
C SER A 23 -12.58 17.22 -1.63
N LEU A 24 -11.62 16.42 -2.10
CA LEU A 24 -10.42 16.08 -1.33
C LEU A 24 -9.32 17.16 -1.40
N ALA A 25 -9.10 17.75 -2.58
CA ALA A 25 -7.99 18.69 -2.76
C ALA A 25 -8.06 19.90 -1.81
N PRO A 26 -9.21 20.58 -1.62
CA PRO A 26 -9.32 21.69 -0.66
C PRO A 26 -9.04 21.26 0.77
N ALA A 27 -9.44 20.05 1.17
CA ALA A 27 -9.20 19.52 2.51
C ALA A 27 -7.70 19.27 2.77
N MET A 28 -6.93 18.96 1.73
CA MET A 28 -5.47 18.81 1.78
C MET A 28 -4.72 20.15 1.63
N GLY A 29 -5.41 21.27 1.40
CA GLY A 29 -4.79 22.54 1.06
C GLY A 29 -4.15 22.57 -0.33
N LEU A 30 -4.65 21.75 -1.25
CA LEU A 30 -4.17 21.58 -2.63
C LEU A 30 -5.22 22.07 -3.64
N THR A 31 -4.78 22.30 -4.89
CA THR A 31 -5.68 22.39 -6.04
C THR A 31 -6.01 21.01 -6.60
N GLU A 32 -7.11 20.88 -7.35
CA GLU A 32 -7.45 19.63 -8.05
C GLU A 32 -6.31 19.15 -8.96
N ALA A 33 -5.68 20.07 -9.68
CA ALA A 33 -4.54 19.76 -10.55
C ALA A 33 -3.35 19.21 -9.75
N GLN A 34 -3.07 19.73 -8.55
CA GLN A 34 -2.02 19.20 -7.68
C GLN A 34 -2.38 17.79 -7.18
N LEU A 35 -3.64 17.54 -6.81
CA LEU A 35 -4.08 16.21 -6.39
C LEU A 35 -3.97 15.19 -7.55
N VAL A 36 -4.41 15.56 -8.74
CA VAL A 36 -4.26 14.75 -9.96
C VAL A 36 -2.78 14.45 -10.23
N GLN A 37 -1.91 15.43 -10.02
CA GLN A 37 -0.47 15.24 -10.17
C GLN A 37 0.07 14.24 -9.13
N LEU A 38 -0.36 14.29 -7.86
CA LEU A 38 0.03 13.31 -6.85
C LEU A 38 -0.40 11.89 -7.21
N VAL A 39 -1.61 11.72 -7.76
CA VAL A 39 -2.05 10.42 -8.29
C VAL A 39 -1.17 10.02 -9.47
N THR A 40 -0.96 10.90 -10.44
CA THR A 40 -0.19 10.62 -11.66
C THR A 40 1.24 10.20 -11.33
N ASP A 41 1.90 10.90 -10.41
CA ASP A 41 3.26 10.61 -9.93
C ASP A 41 3.32 9.35 -9.04
N GLY A 42 2.17 8.79 -8.69
CA GLY A 42 2.07 7.61 -7.83
C GLY A 42 2.40 7.90 -6.37
N VAL A 43 2.34 9.17 -5.96
CA VAL A 43 2.51 9.56 -4.56
C VAL A 43 1.35 9.04 -3.70
N ILE A 44 0.16 9.02 -4.30
CA ILE A 44 -1.07 8.47 -3.71
C ILE A 44 -1.77 7.55 -4.71
N VAL A 45 -2.62 6.67 -4.20
CA VAL A 45 -3.52 5.81 -4.97
C VAL A 45 -4.74 6.62 -5.40
N GLY A 46 -5.06 6.59 -6.69
CA GLY A 46 -6.33 7.04 -7.25
C GLY A 46 -6.82 6.00 -8.25
N VAL A 47 -8.14 5.95 -8.45
CA VAL A 47 -8.79 5.07 -9.43
C VAL A 47 -9.85 5.86 -10.19
N HIS A 48 -10.14 5.47 -11.41
CA HIS A 48 -11.26 6.04 -12.15
C HIS A 48 -12.53 5.24 -11.84
N SER A 49 -13.62 5.97 -11.57
CA SER A 49 -14.94 5.39 -11.45
C SER A 49 -15.41 4.81 -12.79
N VAL A 50 -16.51 4.05 -12.79
CA VAL A 50 -17.12 3.55 -14.03
C VAL A 50 -17.54 4.71 -14.96
N GLU A 51 -17.83 5.88 -14.40
CA GLU A 51 -18.20 7.09 -15.14
C GLU A 51 -16.98 7.88 -15.63
N GLY A 52 -15.76 7.46 -15.26
CA GLY A 52 -14.50 8.06 -15.67
C GLY A 52 -13.96 9.13 -14.72
N ASP A 53 -14.63 9.40 -13.60
CA ASP A 53 -14.19 10.39 -12.62
C ASP A 53 -13.04 9.85 -11.77
N LEU A 54 -12.02 10.67 -11.54
CA LEU A 54 -10.96 10.33 -10.60
C LEU A 54 -11.49 10.37 -9.17
N VAL A 55 -11.38 9.23 -8.49
CA VAL A 55 -11.69 9.09 -7.08
C VAL A 55 -10.51 8.55 -6.28
N VAL A 56 -10.35 9.06 -5.07
CA VAL A 56 -9.22 8.80 -4.17
C VAL A 56 -9.75 8.13 -2.90
N PRO A 57 -9.34 6.90 -2.60
CA PRO A 57 -9.73 6.22 -1.37
C PRO A 57 -9.02 6.84 -0.16
N THR A 58 -9.74 7.20 0.89
CA THR A 58 -9.13 7.98 2.01
C THR A 58 -8.35 7.15 3.01
N ARG A 59 -8.51 5.83 3.02
CA ARG A 59 -7.82 4.93 3.95
C ARG A 59 -6.28 4.96 3.80
N GLN A 60 -5.78 5.49 2.70
CA GLN A 60 -4.34 5.69 2.47
C GLN A 60 -3.72 6.85 3.28
N PHE A 61 -4.56 7.68 3.90
CA PHE A 61 -4.13 8.82 4.70
C PHE A 61 -4.29 8.57 6.20
N ARG A 62 -3.45 9.20 7.02
CA ARG A 62 -3.62 9.31 8.48
C ARG A 62 -3.98 10.75 8.89
N ASP A 63 -3.93 11.03 10.19
CA ASP A 63 -4.18 12.36 10.77
C ASP A 63 -3.57 13.47 9.89
N ARG A 64 -4.40 14.48 9.56
CA ARG A 64 -4.08 15.61 8.66
C ARG A 64 -3.93 15.29 7.16
N LEU A 65 -4.47 14.17 6.69
CA LEU A 65 -4.45 13.78 5.27
C LEU A 65 -3.02 13.55 4.74
N GLU A 66 -2.11 13.13 5.61
CA GLU A 66 -0.74 12.78 5.23
C GLU A 66 -0.71 11.35 4.64
N PRO A 67 -0.15 11.15 3.42
CA PRO A 67 0.02 9.82 2.84
C PRO A 67 0.94 8.94 3.68
N ALA A 68 0.75 7.62 3.60
CA ALA A 68 1.62 6.69 4.32
C ALA A 68 3.09 6.77 3.84
N PRO A 69 4.07 6.66 4.77
CA PRO A 69 5.48 6.68 4.41
C PRO A 69 5.79 5.56 3.42
N ASN A 70 6.62 5.79 2.40
CA ASN A 70 6.95 4.79 1.37
C ASN A 70 5.77 4.28 0.52
N LEU A 71 4.55 4.83 0.65
CA LEU A 71 3.47 4.58 -0.30
C LEU A 71 3.90 4.85 -1.76
N PRO A 72 4.66 5.91 -2.07
CA PRO A 72 5.10 6.15 -3.45
C PRO A 72 5.97 5.02 -4.01
N ALA A 73 6.83 4.43 -3.17
CA ALA A 73 7.65 3.30 -3.58
C ALA A 73 6.80 2.05 -3.87
N LEU A 74 5.79 1.81 -3.03
CA LEU A 74 4.85 0.70 -3.21
C LEU A 74 4.04 0.85 -4.50
N VAL A 75 3.41 2.00 -4.70
CA VAL A 75 2.61 2.29 -5.90
C VAL A 75 3.46 2.15 -7.16
N ARG A 76 4.70 2.66 -7.13
CA ARG A 76 5.64 2.51 -8.24
C ARG A 76 5.88 1.04 -8.59
N ILE A 77 6.16 0.18 -7.61
CA ILE A 77 6.37 -1.26 -7.84
C ILE A 77 5.13 -1.88 -8.50
N LEU A 78 3.95 -1.66 -7.92
CA LEU A 78 2.72 -2.30 -8.37
C LEU A 78 2.31 -1.87 -9.79
N ARG A 79 2.58 -0.61 -10.18
CA ARG A 79 2.26 -0.07 -11.52
C ARG A 79 2.98 -0.77 -12.67
N HIS A 80 4.05 -1.50 -12.41
CA HIS A 80 4.75 -2.24 -13.47
C HIS A 80 3.94 -3.42 -14.03
N GLY A 81 2.99 -3.94 -13.27
CA GLY A 81 2.20 -5.11 -13.70
C GLY A 81 0.71 -5.03 -13.42
N LEU A 82 0.24 -4.04 -12.65
CA LEU A 82 -1.13 -4.00 -12.14
C LEU A 82 -1.87 -2.71 -12.55
N GLY A 83 -3.16 -2.84 -12.87
CA GLY A 83 -4.06 -1.72 -13.11
C GLY A 83 -4.49 -1.02 -11.83
N GLU A 84 -5.02 0.20 -11.94
CA GLU A 84 -5.35 1.10 -10.82
C GLU A 84 -6.26 0.46 -9.75
N TRP A 85 -7.31 -0.26 -10.16
CA TRP A 85 -8.23 -0.93 -9.23
C TRP A 85 -7.59 -2.12 -8.52
N THR A 86 -6.67 -2.82 -9.18
CA THR A 86 -5.90 -3.90 -8.57
C THR A 86 -4.90 -3.34 -7.57
N ILE A 87 -4.26 -2.20 -7.88
CA ILE A 87 -3.39 -1.48 -6.95
C ILE A 87 -4.18 -1.04 -5.72
N ALA A 88 -5.35 -0.41 -5.90
CA ALA A 88 -6.17 0.03 -4.77
C ALA A 88 -6.58 -1.13 -3.87
N GLN A 89 -6.98 -2.27 -4.44
CA GLN A 89 -7.27 -3.48 -3.67
C GLN A 89 -6.03 -4.01 -2.94
N TRP A 90 -4.88 -4.12 -3.61
CA TRP A 90 -3.64 -4.61 -3.00
C TRP A 90 -3.21 -3.74 -1.81
N VAL A 91 -3.32 -2.42 -1.96
CA VAL A 91 -2.88 -1.46 -0.94
C VAL A 91 -3.84 -1.38 0.25
N LEU A 92 -5.15 -1.44 0.01
CA LEU A 92 -6.17 -1.01 0.98
C LEU A 92 -7.10 -2.12 1.45
N ALA A 93 -7.16 -3.26 0.75
CA ALA A 93 -7.97 -4.39 1.19
C ALA A 93 -7.24 -5.21 2.27
N PRO A 94 -7.96 -5.68 3.31
CA PRO A 94 -7.48 -6.69 4.24
C PRO A 94 -6.97 -7.95 3.51
N ALA A 95 -5.78 -8.42 3.89
CA ALA A 95 -5.22 -9.67 3.37
C ALA A 95 -5.18 -10.73 4.48
N PRO A 96 -5.60 -11.99 4.21
CA PRO A 96 -5.48 -13.08 5.19
C PRO A 96 -4.02 -13.34 5.60
N SER A 97 -3.06 -13.16 4.68
CA SER A 97 -1.62 -13.28 4.94
C SER A 97 -1.08 -12.25 5.94
N TRP A 98 -1.85 -11.18 6.21
CA TRP A 98 -1.51 -10.12 7.16
C TRP A 98 -2.54 -10.02 8.29
N GLU A 99 -3.19 -11.14 8.63
CA GLU A 99 -4.17 -11.23 9.72
C GLU A 99 -5.36 -10.26 9.57
N GLY A 100 -5.77 -9.98 8.32
CA GLY A 100 -6.83 -9.02 8.03
C GLY A 100 -6.39 -7.55 8.11
N LEU A 101 -5.10 -7.27 8.27
CA LEU A 101 -4.53 -5.96 7.98
C LEU A 101 -4.37 -5.77 6.47
N CYS A 102 -4.36 -4.52 6.03
CA CYS A 102 -4.00 -4.15 4.67
C CYS A 102 -2.57 -3.61 4.61
N ALA A 103 -2.02 -3.48 3.40
CA ALA A 103 -0.64 -3.02 3.20
C ALA A 103 -0.39 -1.64 3.82
N ILE A 104 -1.36 -0.72 3.70
CA ILE A 104 -1.23 0.62 4.26
C ILE A 104 -1.16 0.59 5.79
N ASP A 105 -1.92 -0.30 6.45
CA ASP A 105 -1.88 -0.46 7.90
C ASP A 105 -0.48 -0.91 8.36
N LEU A 106 0.14 -1.83 7.63
CA LEU A 106 1.50 -2.31 7.91
C LEU A 106 2.56 -1.23 7.67
N ILE A 107 2.46 -0.51 6.55
CA ILE A 107 3.33 0.62 6.24
C ILE A 107 3.29 1.67 7.35
N PHE A 108 2.09 2.05 7.79
CA PHE A 108 1.91 3.03 8.85
C PHE A 108 2.42 2.56 10.23
N ARG A 109 2.57 1.24 10.42
CA ARG A 109 3.19 0.64 11.61
C ARG A 109 4.72 0.52 11.49
N GLY A 110 5.32 1.01 10.39
CA GLY A 110 6.76 0.96 10.14
C GLY A 110 7.22 -0.28 9.38
N TRP A 111 6.32 -1.12 8.88
CA TRP A 111 6.63 -2.38 8.19
C TRP A 111 6.66 -2.20 6.68
N SER A 112 7.25 -1.10 6.19
CA SER A 112 7.25 -0.81 4.75
C SER A 112 8.02 -1.87 3.94
N TYR A 113 9.18 -2.33 4.41
CA TYR A 113 10.02 -3.21 3.61
C TYR A 113 9.40 -4.58 3.29
N PRO A 114 8.85 -5.34 4.25
CA PRO A 114 8.13 -6.60 3.94
C PRO A 114 7.00 -6.40 2.94
N VAL A 115 6.26 -5.28 3.05
CA VAL A 115 5.20 -4.92 2.11
C VAL A 115 5.76 -4.67 0.71
N LEU A 116 6.84 -3.90 0.59
CA LEU A 116 7.48 -3.63 -0.70
C LEU A 116 8.03 -4.89 -1.36
N LEU A 117 8.60 -5.82 -0.58
CA LEU A 117 9.09 -7.08 -1.10
C LEU A 117 7.95 -7.97 -1.61
N GLU A 118 6.84 -8.08 -0.85
CA GLU A 118 5.70 -8.86 -1.33
C GLU A 118 5.05 -8.26 -2.57
N ALA A 119 4.97 -6.92 -2.64
CA ALA A 119 4.53 -6.24 -3.86
C ALA A 119 5.42 -6.59 -5.06
N TRP A 120 6.73 -6.59 -4.87
CA TRP A 120 7.68 -6.97 -5.90
C TRP A 120 7.50 -8.44 -6.32
N ARG A 121 7.37 -9.36 -5.36
CA ARG A 121 7.13 -10.79 -5.63
C ARG A 121 5.83 -11.04 -6.42
N ASP A 122 4.74 -10.37 -6.04
CA ASP A 122 3.46 -10.48 -6.72
C ASP A 122 3.55 -9.96 -8.16
N VAL A 123 4.18 -8.80 -8.37
CA VAL A 123 4.39 -8.25 -9.71
C VAL A 123 5.27 -9.20 -10.54
N MET A 124 6.33 -9.77 -9.97
CA MET A 124 7.20 -10.73 -10.66
C MET A 124 6.47 -12.03 -11.02
N ARG A 125 5.49 -12.44 -10.21
CA ARG A 125 4.66 -13.62 -10.49
C ARG A 125 3.69 -13.38 -11.64
N TRP A 126 3.22 -12.14 -11.81
CA TRP A 126 2.15 -11.78 -12.75
C TRP A 126 2.67 -11.12 -14.03
N SER A 127 3.95 -10.72 -14.06
CA SER A 127 4.56 -10.04 -15.20
C SER A 127 5.32 -11.01 -16.11
N ASP A 128 4.97 -11.02 -17.40
CA ASP A 128 5.79 -11.66 -18.45
C ASP A 128 7.07 -10.86 -18.79
N ASN A 129 7.23 -9.64 -18.24
CA ASN A 129 8.33 -8.72 -18.59
C ASN A 129 9.01 -8.15 -17.32
N THR A 130 9.94 -8.94 -16.78
CA THR A 130 10.58 -8.74 -15.46
C THR A 130 11.93 -8.03 -15.50
N ALA A 131 12.45 -7.68 -16.68
CA ALA A 131 13.83 -7.25 -16.86
C ALA A 131 14.18 -5.86 -16.29
N ALA A 132 13.22 -5.08 -15.80
CA ALA A 132 13.43 -3.67 -15.43
C ALA A 132 13.17 -3.34 -13.94
N LEU A 133 12.76 -4.31 -13.12
CA LEU A 133 12.45 -4.10 -11.71
C LEU A 133 13.53 -4.71 -10.81
N GLU A 134 14.39 -3.86 -10.27
CA GLU A 134 15.32 -4.26 -9.19
C GLU A 134 14.53 -4.62 -7.93
N GLU A 135 14.95 -5.69 -7.24
CA GLU A 135 14.42 -6.04 -5.92
C GLU A 135 14.62 -4.86 -4.97
N PRO A 136 13.63 -4.48 -4.15
CA PRO A 136 13.81 -3.42 -3.17
C PRO A 136 14.97 -3.78 -2.24
N ALA A 137 15.95 -2.88 -2.11
CA ALA A 137 17.05 -3.07 -1.16
C ALA A 137 16.49 -3.08 0.27
N GLY A 138 16.71 -4.18 0.98
CA GLY A 138 16.38 -4.28 2.39
C GLY A 138 17.27 -3.43 3.29
N PRO A 139 16.80 -3.11 4.51
CA PRO A 139 17.69 -2.56 5.51
C PRO A 139 18.78 -3.58 5.82
N VAL A 140 20.03 -3.12 5.89
CA VAL A 140 21.19 -3.94 6.24
C VAL A 140 20.97 -4.61 7.60
N GLY A 141 21.13 -5.94 7.66
CA GLY A 141 21.00 -6.72 8.91
C GLY A 141 19.58 -7.19 9.27
N TRP A 142 18.64 -7.14 8.33
CA TRP A 142 17.27 -7.64 8.51
C TRP A 142 17.20 -9.18 8.53
N ASP A 143 16.53 -9.74 9.53
CA ASP A 143 16.33 -11.18 9.72
C ASP A 143 14.90 -11.58 9.35
N TRP A 144 14.75 -12.28 8.23
CA TRP A 144 13.45 -12.71 7.71
C TRP A 144 12.75 -13.75 8.57
N ASP A 145 13.52 -14.61 9.25
CA ASP A 145 12.97 -15.70 10.06
C ASP A 145 12.44 -15.20 11.42
N ALA A 146 12.81 -13.98 11.80
CA ALA A 146 12.31 -13.31 13.00
C ALA A 146 10.96 -12.59 12.78
N PHE A 147 10.46 -12.54 11.55
CA PHE A 147 9.17 -11.95 11.23
C PHE A 147 8.06 -13.01 11.39
N ASP A 148 7.47 -13.07 12.59
CA ASP A 148 6.20 -13.77 12.81
C ASP A 148 5.03 -12.76 12.71
N PRO A 149 4.18 -12.84 11.67
CA PRO A 149 3.03 -11.94 11.55
C PRO A 149 2.03 -12.10 12.71
N THR A 150 2.07 -13.22 13.45
CA THR A 150 1.15 -13.55 14.55
C THR A 150 1.58 -13.01 15.92
N GLU A 151 2.86 -12.66 16.09
CA GLU A 151 3.37 -12.15 17.37
C GLU A 151 2.97 -10.68 17.64
N ASN A 152 2.52 -9.94 16.61
CA ASN A 152 2.22 -8.50 16.67
C ASN A 152 0.70 -8.19 16.62
N ALA A 153 -0.11 -9.09 17.18
CA ALA A 153 -1.56 -8.93 17.32
C ALA A 153 -1.94 -7.67 18.15
N PRO A 154 -3.13 -7.05 17.89
CA PRO A 154 -3.58 -5.87 18.61
C PRO A 154 -3.72 -6.15 20.12
N GLY A 155 -3.07 -5.30 20.94
CA GLY A 155 -3.03 -5.44 22.40
C GLY A 155 -1.67 -5.89 22.96
N ARG A 156 -0.70 -6.20 22.10
CA ARG A 156 0.70 -6.41 22.49
C ARG A 156 1.56 -5.24 22.01
N THR A 157 2.59 -4.90 22.79
CA THR A 157 3.62 -3.93 22.39
C THR A 157 4.32 -4.49 21.14
N PRO A 158 4.46 -3.72 20.05
CA PRO A 158 5.16 -4.19 18.86
C PRO A 158 6.56 -4.65 19.23
N HIS A 159 6.88 -5.92 18.95
CA HIS A 159 8.25 -6.39 19.03
C HIS A 159 8.92 -6.06 17.70
N HIS A 160 9.74 -4.99 17.71
CA HIS A 160 10.66 -4.76 16.61
C HIS A 160 11.59 -5.97 16.50
N PRO A 161 11.72 -6.62 15.33
CA PRO A 161 12.79 -7.57 15.12
C PRO A 161 14.09 -6.82 15.38
N ARG A 162 14.89 -7.35 16.31
CA ARG A 162 16.18 -6.76 16.63
C ARG A 162 17.04 -6.85 15.38
N ILE A 163 17.48 -5.70 14.85
CA ILE A 163 18.61 -5.66 13.92
C ILE A 163 19.72 -6.44 14.61
N ARG A 164 20.19 -7.54 14.00
CA ARG A 164 21.28 -8.32 14.58
C ARG A 164 22.47 -7.36 14.75
N PRO A 165 22.96 -7.14 15.98
CA PRO A 165 24.11 -6.27 16.17
C PRO A 165 25.33 -7.05 15.71
N GLY A 166 25.70 -6.87 14.44
CA GLY A 166 26.87 -7.52 13.87
C GLY A 166 26.81 -7.63 12.36
N ASP A 167 26.92 -6.50 11.65
CA ASP A 167 27.72 -6.37 10.42
C ASP A 167 28.03 -4.89 10.10
N ALA A 168 28.23 -4.09 11.16
CA ALA A 168 29.00 -2.84 11.06
C ALA A 168 30.45 -3.16 11.46
N ARG A 169 31.17 -3.87 10.58
CA ARG A 169 32.64 -3.85 10.48
C ARG A 169 32.90 -3.66 8.99
N GLY A 170 33.52 -2.61 8.50
CA GLY A 170 34.70 -1.90 8.98
C GLY A 170 35.66 -1.87 7.79
N GLU A 171 36.27 -0.69 7.57
CA GLU A 171 37.19 -0.29 6.48
C GLU A 171 36.57 0.28 5.20
#